data_AF-A0A6A6PT33-F1
#
_entry.id   AF-A0A6A6PT33-F1
#
_cell.length_a   1.000
_cell.length_b   1.000
_cell.length_c   1.000
_cell.angle_alpha   90.00
_cell.angle_beta   90.00
_cell.angle_gamma   90.00
#
_symmetry.space_group_name_H-M   'P 1'
#
loop_
_entity.id
_entity.type
_entity.pdbx_description
1 polymer ?
#
loop_
_entity_poly.entity_id
_entity_poly.type
_entity_poly.pdbx_seq_one_letter_code
_entity_poly.pdbx_strand_id
1 'polypeptide(L)'
;MSSSTVSPQTTYSTTMRASGNFDKSVEEMKPSKSDINWLIMDYLVSEGYPGAAEKFAQETNLCPAATVETIRERVKIRTAIHAGKVEEAIELINDADAEILDNDSLLHFQLLQLQLIEIIRGILANNPSSQNIPAQDFLPAIQFATEQLSPRAPTDVNYQRALENTMALMIFQPEKMPQEFRELLDVRLREKVATDVNKAILSARGERAEAKIKQLIRARAWAEVQAREAKADLPAHIPIGLDVADEMNGDAVMT
;
A
#
# COMPACT_ATOMS: atom_id res chain seq x y z
N MET A 1 -43.17 31.85 -49.67
CA MET A 1 -42.95 32.03 -48.22
C MET A 1 -43.27 30.68 -47.59
N SER A 2 -42.28 29.79 -47.44
CA SER A 2 -41.46 29.64 -46.22
C SER A 2 -42.37 29.26 -45.03
N SER A 3 -42.22 28.12 -44.35
CA SER A 3 -40.98 27.61 -43.81
C SER A 3 -41.01 26.10 -43.53
N SER A 4 -39.84 25.51 -43.71
CA SER A 4 -39.43 24.17 -43.33
C SER A 4 -39.38 23.99 -41.81
N THR A 5 -39.74 22.80 -41.32
CA THR A 5 -39.26 22.28 -40.03
C THR A 5 -38.64 20.92 -40.28
N VAL A 6 -37.30 20.90 -40.33
CA VAL A 6 -36.46 19.71 -40.42
C VAL A 6 -36.37 19.11 -39.02
N SER A 7 -36.84 17.87 -38.86
CA SER A 7 -36.52 17.04 -37.70
C SER A 7 -35.02 16.71 -37.72
N PRO A 8 -34.27 16.86 -36.61
CA PRO A 8 -32.90 16.38 -36.55
C PRO A 8 -32.94 14.85 -36.47
N GLN A 9 -32.48 14.19 -37.53
CA GLN A 9 -32.07 12.79 -37.43
C GLN A 9 -30.77 12.78 -36.61
N THR A 10 -30.88 12.51 -35.31
CA THR A 10 -29.72 12.14 -34.50
C THR A 10 -29.23 10.80 -35.03
N THR A 11 -28.23 10.84 -35.89
CA THR A 11 -27.44 9.67 -36.25
C THR A 11 -26.69 9.24 -35.00
N TYR A 12 -27.21 8.24 -34.29
CA TYR A 12 -26.40 7.44 -33.38
C TYR A 12 -25.42 6.68 -34.25
N SER A 13 -24.23 7.26 -34.43
CA SER A 13 -23.09 6.57 -35.01
C SER A 13 -22.69 5.46 -34.05
N THR A 14 -23.29 4.29 -34.25
CA THR A 14 -22.91 3.04 -33.62
C THR A 14 -21.44 2.75 -33.93
N THR A 15 -20.55 3.04 -32.99
CA THR A 15 -19.16 2.58 -32.92
C THR A 15 -19.11 1.07 -32.66
N MET A 16 -19.71 0.23 -33.52
CA MET A 16 -19.66 -1.24 -33.41
C MET A 16 -18.57 -1.90 -34.26
N ARG A 17 -17.76 -1.15 -35.01
CA ARG A 17 -16.81 -1.74 -35.96
C ARG A 17 -15.38 -1.97 -35.44
N ALA A 18 -14.97 -1.33 -34.34
CA ALA A 18 -13.59 -1.42 -33.84
C ALA A 18 -13.35 -2.61 -32.89
N SER A 19 -14.36 -3.03 -32.11
CA SER A 19 -14.19 -4.05 -31.06
C SER A 19 -13.80 -5.44 -31.61
N GLY A 20 -14.32 -5.82 -32.77
CA GLY A 20 -14.18 -7.19 -33.29
C GLY A 20 -12.78 -7.60 -33.74
N ASN A 21 -11.87 -6.66 -34.05
CA ASN A 21 -10.48 -7.01 -34.37
C ASN A 21 -9.64 -7.15 -33.10
N PHE A 22 -9.85 -6.25 -32.13
CA PHE A 22 -9.21 -6.32 -30.82
C PHE A 22 -9.59 -7.61 -30.08
N ASP A 23 -10.87 -7.96 -30.02
CA ASP A 23 -11.35 -9.17 -29.33
C ASP A 23 -10.76 -10.45 -29.93
N LYS A 24 -10.57 -10.50 -31.25
CA LYS A 24 -9.90 -11.63 -31.92
C LYS A 24 -8.43 -11.74 -31.55
N SER A 25 -7.70 -10.63 -31.54
CA SER A 25 -6.29 -10.61 -31.13
C SER A 25 -6.12 -10.99 -29.64
N VAL A 26 -7.09 -10.64 -28.79
CA VAL A 26 -7.12 -11.06 -27.38
C VAL A 26 -7.37 -12.57 -27.26
N GLU A 27 -8.30 -13.12 -28.04
CA GLU A 27 -8.59 -14.56 -28.08
C GLU A 27 -7.38 -15.39 -28.56
N GLU A 28 -6.60 -14.86 -29.51
CA GLU A 28 -5.40 -15.49 -30.03
C GLU A 28 -4.23 -15.49 -29.03
N MET A 29 -4.16 -14.49 -28.14
CA MET A 29 -3.04 -14.27 -27.22
C MET A 29 -3.39 -14.68 -25.77
N LYS A 30 -3.93 -15.87 -25.55
CA LYS A 30 -4.26 -16.36 -24.20
C LYS A 30 -3.00 -16.80 -23.44
N PRO A 31 -2.70 -16.20 -22.26
CA PRO A 31 -1.58 -16.63 -21.43
C PRO A 31 -1.80 -18.04 -20.89
N SER A 32 -0.71 -18.74 -20.59
CA SER A 32 -0.81 -20.10 -20.05
C SER A 32 -1.39 -20.08 -18.63
N LYS A 33 -2.16 -21.11 -18.28
CA LYS A 33 -2.71 -21.27 -16.92
C LYS A 33 -1.59 -21.30 -15.85
N SER A 34 -0.46 -21.90 -16.19
CA SER A 34 0.72 -21.98 -15.31
C SER A 34 1.31 -20.60 -15.03
N ASP A 35 1.40 -19.72 -16.03
CA ASP A 35 1.90 -18.35 -15.86
C ASP A 35 0.95 -17.51 -15.01
N ILE A 36 -0.36 -17.67 -15.21
CA ILE A 36 -1.39 -17.00 -14.38
C ILE A 36 -1.28 -17.48 -12.93
N ASN A 37 -1.17 -18.79 -12.70
CA ASN A 37 -1.03 -19.34 -11.36
C ASN A 37 0.26 -18.84 -10.70
N TRP A 38 1.37 -18.81 -11.43
CA TRP A 38 2.63 -18.28 -10.92
C TRP A 38 2.49 -16.79 -10.56
N LEU A 39 1.80 -15.99 -11.38
CA LEU A 39 1.56 -14.57 -11.13
C LEU A 39 0.67 -14.32 -9.90
N ILE A 40 -0.38 -15.12 -9.73
CA ILE A 40 -1.25 -15.06 -8.56
C ILE A 40 -0.45 -15.45 -7.31
N MET A 41 0.34 -16.51 -7.38
CA MET A 41 1.21 -16.92 -6.28
C MET A 41 2.20 -15.82 -5.91
N ASP A 42 2.91 -15.24 -6.89
CA ASP A 42 3.84 -14.12 -6.69
C ASP A 42 3.16 -12.94 -5.99
N TYR A 43 1.91 -12.61 -6.34
CA TYR A 43 1.13 -11.59 -5.66
C TYR A 43 0.77 -11.96 -4.22
N LEU A 44 0.27 -13.18 -3.98
CA LEU A 44 -0.09 -13.64 -2.64
C LEU A 44 1.13 -13.66 -1.70
N VAL A 45 2.29 -14.02 -2.24
CA VAL A 45 3.58 -14.04 -1.53
C VAL A 45 4.10 -12.63 -1.25
N SER A 46 4.17 -11.78 -2.28
CA SER A 46 4.72 -10.43 -2.16
C SER A 46 3.85 -9.50 -1.30
N GLU A 47 2.53 -9.55 -1.44
CA GLU A 47 1.60 -8.77 -0.62
C GLU A 47 1.31 -9.40 0.75
N GLY A 48 1.81 -10.60 1.04
CA GLY A 48 1.74 -11.19 2.37
C GLY A 48 0.35 -11.72 2.75
N TYR A 49 -0.21 -12.60 1.91
CA TYR A 49 -1.45 -13.34 2.18
C TYR A 49 -1.14 -14.84 2.43
N PRO A 50 -0.62 -15.21 3.60
CA PRO A 50 -0.03 -16.53 3.83
C PRO A 50 -1.06 -17.66 3.77
N GLY A 51 -2.26 -17.45 4.34
CA GLY A 51 -3.32 -18.47 4.32
C GLY A 51 -3.89 -18.71 2.92
N ALA A 52 -3.95 -17.67 2.08
CA ALA A 52 -4.35 -17.81 0.68
C ALA A 52 -3.24 -18.48 -0.15
N ALA A 53 -1.98 -18.08 0.04
CA ALA A 53 -0.83 -18.68 -0.61
C ALA A 53 -0.71 -20.18 -0.30
N GLU A 54 -0.94 -20.59 0.95
CA GLU A 54 -0.88 -21.99 1.38
C GLU A 54 -1.95 -22.85 0.70
N LYS A 55 -3.21 -22.41 0.73
CA LYS A 55 -4.31 -23.12 0.04
C LYS A 55 -4.08 -23.17 -1.47
N PHE A 56 -3.65 -22.06 -2.05
CA PHE A 56 -3.35 -21.98 -3.48
C PHE A 56 -2.15 -22.86 -3.86
N ALA A 57 -1.16 -23.01 -2.99
CA ALA A 57 -0.01 -23.90 -3.20
C ALA A 57 -0.42 -25.37 -3.18
N GLN A 58 -1.34 -25.77 -2.29
CA GLN A 58 -1.89 -27.12 -2.24
C GLN A 58 -2.62 -27.49 -3.54
N GLU A 59 -3.35 -26.53 -4.12
CA GLU A 59 -4.10 -26.76 -5.36
C GLU A 59 -3.23 -26.73 -6.63
N THR A 60 -2.14 -25.95 -6.61
CA THR A 60 -1.30 -25.72 -7.80
C THR A 60 0.03 -26.46 -7.81
N ASN A 61 0.45 -27.03 -6.67
CA ASN A 61 1.78 -27.65 -6.46
C ASN A 61 2.98 -26.72 -6.78
N LEU A 62 2.80 -25.39 -6.66
CA LEU A 62 3.79 -24.40 -7.10
C LEU A 62 4.72 -23.86 -5.99
N CYS A 63 4.58 -24.25 -4.72
CA CYS A 63 5.32 -23.59 -3.62
C CYS A 63 5.96 -24.56 -2.60
N PRO A 64 7.25 -24.37 -2.24
CA PRO A 64 7.88 -25.03 -1.09
C PRO A 64 7.40 -24.43 0.24
N ALA A 65 7.21 -25.27 1.26
CA ALA A 65 6.77 -24.85 2.60
C ALA A 65 7.68 -23.78 3.25
N ALA A 66 8.98 -23.78 2.95
CA ALA A 66 9.94 -22.81 3.47
C ALA A 66 9.64 -21.35 3.06
N THR A 67 9.05 -21.14 1.88
CA THR A 67 8.65 -19.81 1.41
C THR A 67 7.41 -19.30 2.15
N VAL A 68 6.56 -20.19 2.68
CA VAL A 68 5.35 -19.80 3.42
C VAL A 68 5.70 -19.25 4.81
N GLU A 69 6.72 -19.82 5.47
CA GLU A 69 7.16 -19.34 6.78
C GLU A 69 7.81 -17.95 6.70
N THR A 70 8.63 -17.70 5.69
CA THR A 70 9.23 -16.37 5.48
C THR A 70 8.19 -15.29 5.20
N ILE A 71 7.09 -15.65 4.51
CA ILE A 71 5.95 -14.74 4.31
C ILE A 71 5.22 -14.50 5.63
N ARG A 72 5.01 -15.54 6.43
CA ARG A 72 4.35 -15.42 7.74
C ARG A 72 5.13 -14.48 8.67
N GLU A 73 6.45 -14.58 8.70
CA GLU A 73 7.32 -13.63 9.43
C GLU A 73 7.08 -12.18 8.98
N ARG A 74 7.19 -11.91 7.67
CA ARG A 74 6.97 -10.56 7.10
C ARG A 74 5.58 -10.02 7.43
N VAL A 75 4.56 -10.87 7.38
CA VAL A 75 3.18 -10.49 7.68
C VAL A 75 2.99 -10.20 9.16
N LYS A 76 3.62 -10.98 10.06
CA LYS A 76 3.62 -10.70 11.50
C LYS A 76 4.24 -9.34 11.78
N ILE A 77 5.44 -9.07 11.23
CA ILE A 77 6.12 -7.77 11.36
C ILE A 77 5.22 -6.63 10.89
N ARG A 78 4.67 -6.73 9.67
CA ARG A 78 3.77 -5.72 9.12
C ARG A 78 2.52 -5.51 9.99
N THR A 79 1.92 -6.58 10.47
CA THR A 79 0.73 -6.52 11.33
C THR A 79 1.04 -5.85 12.67
N ALA A 80 2.19 -6.14 13.27
CA ALA A 80 2.65 -5.48 14.49
C ALA A 80 2.82 -3.96 14.29
N ILE A 81 3.42 -3.53 13.17
CA ILE A 81 3.56 -2.12 12.81
C ILE A 81 2.18 -1.46 12.62
N HIS A 82 1.26 -2.07 11.87
CA HIS A 82 -0.08 -1.50 11.69
C HIS A 82 -0.88 -1.42 13.00
N ALA A 83 -0.69 -2.38 13.90
CA ALA A 83 -1.30 -2.38 15.22
C ALA A 83 -0.69 -1.34 16.18
N GLY A 84 0.43 -0.69 15.80
CA GLY A 84 1.16 0.25 16.65
C GLY A 84 2.07 -0.43 17.69
N LYS A 85 2.28 -1.74 17.58
CA LYS A 85 3.20 -2.51 18.44
C LYS A 85 4.60 -2.52 17.83
N VAL A 86 5.24 -1.34 17.83
CA VAL A 86 6.51 -1.14 17.14
C VAL A 86 7.67 -1.85 17.83
N GLU A 87 7.64 -1.97 19.17
CA GLU A 87 8.63 -2.72 19.94
C GLU A 87 8.66 -4.20 19.55
N GLU A 88 7.49 -4.85 19.52
CA GLU A 88 7.33 -6.23 19.02
C GLU A 88 7.79 -6.36 17.56
N ALA A 89 7.53 -5.34 16.72
CA ALA A 89 8.00 -5.34 15.35
C ALA A 89 9.54 -5.29 15.24
N ILE A 90 10.22 -4.51 16.09
CA ILE A 90 11.68 -4.43 16.12
C ILE A 90 12.29 -5.76 16.56
N GLU A 91 11.73 -6.40 17.59
CA GLU A 91 12.15 -7.74 18.02
C GLU A 91 12.01 -8.76 16.89
N LEU A 92 10.85 -8.79 16.24
CA LEU A 92 10.58 -9.70 15.11
C LEU A 92 11.50 -9.44 13.90
N ILE A 93 11.90 -8.18 13.66
CA ILE A 93 12.87 -7.85 12.61
C ILE A 93 14.25 -8.40 12.98
N ASN A 94 14.71 -8.20 14.21
CA ASN A 94 16.00 -8.72 14.68
C ASN A 94 16.04 -10.26 14.68
N ASP A 95 14.93 -10.91 15.02
CA ASP A 95 14.79 -12.37 14.95
C ASP A 95 14.84 -12.87 13.49
N ALA A 96 14.28 -12.10 12.55
CA ALA A 96 14.27 -12.45 11.14
C ALA A 96 15.66 -12.26 10.49
N ASP A 97 16.32 -11.14 10.77
CA ASP A 97 17.70 -10.83 10.36
C ASP A 97 18.20 -9.56 11.11
N ALA A 98 19.14 -9.77 12.04
CA ALA A 98 19.72 -8.70 12.84
C ALA A 98 20.52 -7.68 12.01
N GLU A 99 21.03 -8.06 10.83
CA GLU A 99 21.83 -7.16 10.00
C GLU A 99 20.99 -6.09 9.29
N ILE A 100 19.66 -6.28 9.19
CA ILE A 100 18.78 -5.33 8.48
C ILE A 100 18.83 -3.94 9.13
N LEU A 101 18.73 -3.88 10.46
CA LEU A 101 18.69 -2.60 11.18
C LEU A 101 20.08 -1.97 11.32
N ASP A 102 21.13 -2.78 11.30
CA ASP A 102 22.52 -2.31 11.33
C ASP A 102 22.94 -1.71 9.97
N ASN A 103 22.49 -2.32 8.87
CA ASN A 103 22.77 -1.86 7.52
C ASN A 103 21.96 -0.61 7.15
N ASP A 104 20.72 -0.47 7.65
CA ASP A 104 19.85 0.69 7.40
C ASP A 104 19.57 1.49 8.67
N SER A 105 20.53 2.37 9.01
CA SER A 105 20.41 3.29 10.14
C SER A 105 19.21 4.25 10.04
N LEU A 106 18.74 4.55 8.81
CA LEU A 106 17.60 5.43 8.56
C LEU A 106 16.28 4.71 8.84
N LEU A 107 16.14 3.46 8.40
CA LEU A 107 14.99 2.63 8.73
C LEU A 107 14.86 2.42 10.24
N HIS A 108 15.98 2.13 10.91
CA HIS A 108 15.98 1.99 12.36
C HIS A 108 15.54 3.29 13.06
N PHE A 109 16.01 4.45 12.60
CA PHE A 109 15.54 5.73 13.13
C PHE A 109 14.03 5.94 12.91
N GLN A 110 13.50 5.61 11.72
CA GLN A 110 12.07 5.73 11.43
C GLN A 110 11.21 4.83 12.31
N LEU A 111 11.68 3.62 12.63
CA LEU A 111 11.02 2.71 13.57
C LEU A 111 11.00 3.29 14.99
N LEU A 112 12.14 3.80 15.48
CA LEU A 112 12.20 4.45 16.80
C LEU A 112 11.32 5.70 16.86
N GLN A 113 11.31 6.51 15.80
CA GLN A 113 10.42 7.67 15.70
C GLN A 113 8.95 7.24 15.75
N LEU A 114 8.58 6.20 15.01
CA LEU A 114 7.22 5.67 15.03
C LEU A 114 6.85 5.15 16.43
N GLN A 115 7.76 4.44 17.11
CA GLN A 115 7.56 4.00 18.49
C GLN A 115 7.29 5.18 19.44
N LEU A 116 8.06 6.26 19.33
CA LEU A 116 7.82 7.48 20.12
C LEU A 116 6.44 8.08 19.83
N ILE A 117 6.03 8.15 18.55
CA ILE A 117 4.70 8.61 18.15
C ILE A 117 3.60 7.72 18.75
N GLU A 118 3.79 6.40 18.78
CA GLU A 118 2.82 5.47 19.36
C GLU A 118 2.71 5.60 20.88
N ILE A 119 3.82 5.84 21.59
CA ILE A 119 3.81 6.14 23.03
C ILE A 119 3.00 7.41 23.28
N ILE A 120 3.28 8.48 22.53
CA ILE A 120 2.54 9.76 22.63
C ILE A 120 1.06 9.54 22.32
N ARG A 121 0.74 8.79 21.26
CA ARG A 121 -0.64 8.49 20.88
C ARG A 121 -1.39 7.70 21.97
N GLY A 122 -0.72 6.75 22.63
CA GLY A 122 -1.27 6.03 23.78
C GLY A 122 -1.60 6.95 24.95
N ILE A 123 -0.70 7.90 25.28
CA ILE A 123 -0.91 8.89 26.34
C ILE A 123 -2.10 9.81 26.01
N LEU A 124 -2.18 10.29 24.76
CA LEU A 124 -3.28 11.13 24.28
C LEU A 124 -4.62 10.39 24.30
N ALA A 125 -4.64 9.11 23.90
CA ALA A 125 -5.85 8.29 23.85
C ALA A 125 -6.40 7.92 25.24
N ASN A 126 -5.52 7.75 26.23
CA ASN A 126 -5.92 7.43 27.61
C ASN A 126 -6.50 8.64 28.37
N ASN A 127 -6.23 9.86 27.91
CA ASN A 127 -6.68 11.10 28.54
C ASN A 127 -7.47 12.01 27.56
N PRO A 128 -8.61 11.56 26.99
CA PRO A 128 -9.33 12.32 25.97
C PRO A 128 -10.07 13.56 26.52
N SER A 129 -10.26 13.64 27.83
CA SER A 129 -11.07 14.67 28.51
C SER A 129 -10.25 15.64 29.37
N SER A 130 -8.95 15.40 29.55
CA SER A 130 -8.11 16.31 30.32
C SER A 130 -7.50 17.38 29.42
N GLN A 131 -7.99 18.62 29.52
CA GLN A 131 -7.39 19.79 28.85
C GLN A 131 -5.92 20.04 29.26
N ASN A 132 -5.43 19.35 30.29
CA ASN A 132 -4.03 19.32 30.71
C ASN A 132 -3.62 17.88 31.05
N ILE A 133 -2.91 17.23 30.14
CA ILE A 133 -2.21 15.99 30.46
C ILE A 133 -1.04 16.37 31.39
N PRO A 134 -0.93 15.77 32.59
CA PRO A 134 0.16 16.08 33.50
C PRO A 134 1.49 15.70 32.85
N ALA A 135 2.52 16.53 33.04
CA ALA A 135 3.84 16.30 32.46
C ALA A 135 4.47 14.95 32.88
N GLN A 136 3.99 14.35 33.97
CA GLN A 136 4.41 13.02 34.42
C GLN A 136 4.01 11.90 33.45
N ASP A 137 2.89 12.03 32.74
CA ASP A 137 2.43 11.00 31.80
C ASP A 137 3.34 10.92 30.57
N PHE A 138 4.05 12.00 30.24
CA PHE A 138 5.02 12.06 29.15
C PHE A 138 6.42 11.59 29.55
N LEU A 139 6.69 11.29 30.83
CA LEU A 139 8.00 10.80 31.27
C LEU A 139 8.51 9.59 30.47
N PRO A 140 7.68 8.56 30.16
CA PRO A 140 8.14 7.42 29.37
C PRO A 140 8.58 7.82 27.96
N ALA A 141 7.86 8.76 27.32
CA ALA A 141 8.21 9.26 26.00
C ALA A 141 9.54 10.05 26.02
N ILE A 142 9.74 10.87 27.05
CA ILE A 142 10.98 11.67 27.22
C ILE A 142 12.18 10.77 27.52
N GLN A 143 12.03 9.76 28.38
CA GLN A 143 13.08 8.78 28.67
C GLN A 143 13.47 8.04 27.40
N PHE A 144 12.49 7.52 26.66
CA PHE A 144 12.73 6.82 25.40
C PHE A 144 13.45 7.72 24.36
N ALA A 145 12.99 8.95 24.19
CA ALA A 145 13.62 9.90 23.28
C ALA A 145 15.09 10.21 23.69
N THR A 146 15.35 10.30 24.99
CA THR A 146 16.69 10.59 25.53
C THR A 146 17.65 9.40 25.38
N GLU A 147 17.16 8.18 25.61
CA GLU A 147 17.98 6.97 25.56
C GLU A 147 18.25 6.51 24.12
N GLN A 148 17.22 6.50 23.26
CA GLN A 148 17.28 5.86 21.95
C GLN A 148 17.47 6.85 20.79
N LEU A 149 16.79 8.01 20.82
CA LEU A 149 16.83 8.98 19.70
C LEU A 149 17.93 10.04 19.87
N SER A 150 18.23 10.49 21.09
CA SER A 150 19.22 11.53 21.37
C SER A 150 20.62 11.23 20.81
N PRO A 151 21.16 9.99 20.92
CA PRO A 151 22.47 9.67 20.34
C PRO A 151 22.52 9.76 18.80
N ARG A 152 21.36 9.63 18.13
CA ARG A 152 21.25 9.65 16.66
C ARG A 152 20.81 11.00 16.08
N ALA A 153 20.24 11.87 16.91
CA ALA A 153 19.79 13.21 16.52
C ALA A 153 20.89 14.13 15.94
N PRO A 154 22.15 14.14 16.43
CA PRO A 154 23.18 15.05 15.88
C PRO A 154 23.76 14.57 14.55
N THR A 155 23.41 13.37 14.08
CA THR A 155 24.00 12.76 12.87
C THR A 155 23.42 13.37 11.58
N ASP A 156 22.16 13.80 11.58
CA ASP A 156 21.51 14.44 10.44
C ASP A 156 20.48 15.49 10.90
N VAL A 157 20.42 16.62 10.21
CA VAL A 157 19.46 17.70 10.42
C VAL A 157 18.02 17.20 10.23
N ASN A 158 17.82 16.21 9.35
CA ASN A 158 16.50 15.60 9.16
C ASN A 158 16.03 14.84 10.41
N TYR A 159 16.92 14.11 11.08
CA TYR A 159 16.60 13.39 12.32
C TYR A 159 16.28 14.35 13.46
N GLN A 160 17.06 15.43 13.57
CA GLN A 160 16.78 16.48 14.55
C GLN A 160 15.39 17.08 14.33
N ARG A 161 15.06 17.47 13.09
CA ARG A 161 13.76 18.07 12.77
C ARG A 161 12.61 17.08 13.01
N ALA A 162 12.80 15.82 12.66
CA ALA A 162 11.84 14.75 12.90
C ALA A 162 11.59 14.56 14.41
N LEU A 163 12.65 14.58 15.23
CA LEU A 163 12.56 14.51 16.69
C LEU A 163 11.87 15.74 17.27
N GLU A 164 12.26 16.95 16.89
CA GLU A 164 11.64 18.21 17.31
C GLU A 164 10.14 18.22 17.02
N ASN A 165 9.75 17.82 15.80
CA ASN A 165 8.35 17.72 15.40
C ASN A 165 7.59 16.67 16.22
N THR A 166 8.22 15.54 16.53
CA THR A 166 7.61 14.48 17.33
C THR A 166 7.45 14.92 18.79
N MET A 167 8.43 15.63 19.35
CA MET A 167 8.36 16.16 20.71
C MET A 167 7.35 17.30 20.82
N ALA A 168 7.17 18.09 19.76
CA ALA A 168 6.14 19.12 19.69
C ALA A 168 4.72 18.54 19.83
N LEU A 169 4.48 17.27 19.44
CA LEU A 169 3.20 16.59 19.64
C LEU A 169 2.78 16.53 21.11
N MET A 170 3.73 16.55 22.05
CA MET A 170 3.44 16.54 23.49
C MET A 170 3.00 17.91 24.01
N ILE A 171 3.35 18.99 23.31
CA ILE A 171 3.07 20.37 23.72
C ILE A 171 1.71 20.84 23.18
N PHE A 172 1.36 20.41 21.97
CA PHE A 172 0.13 20.82 21.31
C PHE A 172 -1.08 19.99 21.74
N GLN A 173 -2.16 20.67 22.12
CA GLN A 173 -3.47 20.05 22.35
C GLN A 173 -4.03 19.46 21.05
N PRO A 174 -4.71 18.30 21.08
CA PRO A 174 -5.24 17.64 19.88
C PRO A 174 -6.20 18.53 19.07
N GLU A 175 -6.94 19.42 19.72
CA GLU A 175 -7.87 20.36 19.08
C GLU A 175 -7.16 21.51 18.36
N LYS A 176 -6.01 21.96 18.89
CA LYS A 176 -5.25 23.11 18.38
C LYS A 176 -4.00 22.73 17.60
N MET A 177 -3.82 21.44 17.32
CA MET A 177 -2.65 20.93 16.64
C MET A 177 -2.59 21.40 15.17
N PRO A 178 -1.49 22.01 14.71
CA PRO A 178 -1.26 22.29 13.30
C PRO A 178 -1.40 21.03 12.43
N GLN A 179 -1.84 21.19 11.18
CA GLN A 179 -2.11 20.08 10.27
C GLN A 179 -0.87 19.19 10.03
N GLU A 180 0.31 19.79 9.94
CA GLU A 180 1.59 19.08 9.76
C GLU A 180 1.87 18.05 10.87
N PHE A 181 1.47 18.37 12.11
CA PHE A 181 1.63 17.47 13.26
C PHE A 181 0.54 16.41 13.32
N ARG A 182 -0.67 16.72 12.83
CA ARG A 182 -1.75 15.72 12.70
C ARG A 182 -1.40 14.64 11.68
N GLU A 183 -0.68 14.99 10.61
CA GLU A 183 -0.21 14.03 9.61
C GLU A 183 0.78 13.01 10.22
N LEU A 184 1.57 13.40 11.23
CA LEU A 184 2.42 12.46 11.98
C LEU A 184 1.61 11.47 12.82
N LEU A 185 0.37 11.83 13.20
CA LEU A 185 -0.55 10.95 13.90
C LEU A 185 -1.40 10.08 12.96
N ASP A 186 -1.28 10.24 11.65
CA ASP A 186 -2.04 9.47 10.67
C ASP A 186 -1.56 8.01 10.58
N VAL A 187 -2.51 7.11 10.34
CA VAL A 187 -2.27 5.69 10.03
C VAL A 187 -1.40 5.53 8.79
N ARG A 188 -1.48 6.47 7.84
CA ARG A 188 -0.64 6.49 6.63
C ARG A 188 0.86 6.41 6.92
N LEU A 189 1.32 6.99 8.04
CA LEU A 189 2.72 6.90 8.43
C LEU A 189 3.10 5.46 8.80
N ARG A 190 2.22 4.74 9.50
CA ARG A 190 2.42 3.30 9.80
C ARG A 190 2.50 2.48 8.51
N GLU A 191 1.63 2.77 7.55
CA GLU A 191 1.63 2.08 6.25
C GLU A 191 2.94 2.31 5.48
N LYS A 192 3.45 3.55 5.48
CA LYS A 192 4.72 3.89 4.84
C LYS A 192 5.89 3.15 5.49
N VAL A 193 6.03 3.25 6.82
CA VAL A 193 7.11 2.57 7.55
C VAL A 193 7.01 1.06 7.37
N ALA A 194 5.81 0.48 7.42
CA ALA A 194 5.61 -0.94 7.15
C ALA A 194 6.04 -1.35 5.73
N THR A 195 5.81 -0.49 4.74
CA THR A 195 6.25 -0.71 3.35
C THR A 195 7.78 -0.63 3.23
N ASP A 196 8.40 0.34 3.89
CA ASP A 196 9.85 0.53 3.91
C ASP A 196 10.56 -0.64 4.61
N VAL A 197 10.05 -1.10 5.76
CA VAL A 197 10.52 -2.32 6.45
C VAL A 197 10.40 -3.54 5.55
N ASN A 198 9.25 -3.71 4.90
CA ASN A 198 9.02 -4.83 4.01
C ASN A 198 10.01 -4.85 2.83
N LYS A 199 10.31 -3.67 2.27
CA LYS A 199 11.29 -3.52 1.21
C LYS A 199 12.71 -3.85 1.70
N ALA A 200 13.07 -3.43 2.91
CA ALA A 200 14.38 -3.74 3.50
C ALA A 200 14.56 -5.25 3.72
N ILE A 201 13.55 -5.94 4.26
CA ILE A 201 13.57 -7.40 4.45
C ILE A 201 13.72 -8.12 3.10
N LEU A 202 12.98 -7.69 2.07
CA LEU A 202 13.09 -8.26 0.73
C LEU A 202 14.47 -8.01 0.12
N SER A 203 15.03 -6.80 0.30
CA SER A 203 16.35 -6.45 -0.21
C SER A 203 17.47 -7.25 0.45
N ALA A 204 17.40 -7.46 1.77
CA ALA A 204 18.37 -8.26 2.51
C ALA A 204 18.40 -9.72 2.03
N ARG A 205 17.22 -10.25 1.66
CA ARG A 205 17.05 -11.61 1.12
C ARG A 205 17.29 -11.71 -0.40
N GLY A 206 17.61 -10.59 -1.07
CA GLY A 206 17.79 -10.55 -2.53
C GLY A 206 16.50 -10.79 -3.33
N GLU A 207 15.34 -10.65 -2.69
CA GLU A 207 14.02 -10.84 -3.29
C GLU A 207 13.48 -9.53 -3.89
N ARG A 208 12.48 -9.65 -4.80
CA ARG A 208 11.87 -8.47 -5.43
C ARG A 208 10.91 -7.77 -4.47
N ALA A 209 11.01 -6.44 -4.40
CA ALA A 209 10.20 -5.59 -3.53
C ALA A 209 8.70 -5.51 -3.92
N GLU A 210 8.37 -5.70 -5.19
CA GLU A 210 7.00 -5.57 -5.71
C GLU A 210 6.57 -6.81 -6.51
N ALA A 211 5.30 -7.17 -6.37
CA ALA A 211 4.63 -8.19 -7.19
C ALA A 211 4.71 -7.86 -8.68
N LYS A 212 4.95 -8.86 -9.53
CA LYS A 212 4.92 -8.67 -10.99
C LYS A 212 3.57 -8.21 -11.51
N ILE A 213 2.47 -8.53 -10.84
CA ILE A 213 1.14 -8.07 -11.26
C ILE A 213 1.03 -6.53 -11.21
N LYS A 214 1.68 -5.88 -10.24
CA LYS A 214 1.72 -4.40 -10.18
C LYS A 214 2.49 -3.83 -11.37
N GLN A 215 3.58 -4.48 -11.78
CA GLN A 215 4.34 -4.10 -12.96
C GLN A 215 3.52 -4.29 -14.24
N LEU A 216 2.77 -5.38 -14.36
CA LEU A 216 1.88 -5.64 -15.49
C LEU A 216 0.75 -4.62 -15.60
N ILE A 217 0.16 -4.19 -14.47
CA ILE A 217 -0.86 -3.13 -14.46
C ILE A 217 -0.27 -1.81 -14.96
N ARG A 218 0.94 -1.43 -14.50
CA ARG A 218 1.63 -0.23 -14.99
C ARG A 218 1.98 -0.34 -16.48
N ALA A 219 2.46 -1.50 -16.92
CA ALA A 219 2.78 -1.77 -18.32
C ALA A 219 1.53 -1.70 -19.21
N ARG A 220 0.39 -2.24 -18.74
CA ARG A 220 -0.91 -2.12 -19.41
C ARG A 220 -1.32 -0.66 -19.54
N ALA A 221 -1.30 0.11 -18.45
CA ALA A 221 -1.66 1.52 -18.47
C ALA A 221 -0.78 2.32 -19.45
N TRP A 222 0.53 2.06 -19.45
CA TRP A 222 1.46 2.67 -20.39
C TRP A 222 1.17 2.27 -21.85
N ALA A 223 0.93 0.99 -22.11
CA ALA A 223 0.64 0.49 -23.45
C ALA A 223 -0.68 1.07 -24.01
N GLU A 224 -1.70 1.22 -23.16
CA GLU A 224 -2.96 1.87 -23.54
C GLU A 224 -2.77 3.35 -23.91
N VAL A 225 -1.99 4.08 -23.13
CA VAL A 225 -1.66 5.49 -23.44
C VAL A 225 -0.93 5.58 -24.77
N GLN A 226 0.13 4.79 -24.96
CA GLN A 226 0.90 4.76 -26.20
C GLN A 226 0.07 4.39 -27.42
N ALA A 227 -0.82 3.41 -27.28
CA ALA A 227 -1.63 2.95 -28.41
C ALA A 227 -2.73 3.97 -28.76
N ARG A 228 -3.27 4.71 -27.78
CA ARG A 228 -4.15 5.87 -28.03
C ARG A 228 -3.42 7.02 -28.72
N GLU A 229 -2.18 7.32 -28.32
CA GLU A 229 -1.35 8.34 -28.99
C GLU A 229 -1.02 7.96 -30.43
N ALA A 230 -0.77 6.68 -30.69
CA ALA A 230 -0.54 6.13 -32.03
C ALA A 230 -1.80 6.02 -32.90
N LYS A 231 -2.98 6.40 -32.37
CA LYS A 231 -4.29 6.24 -33.03
C LYS A 231 -4.58 4.80 -33.47
N ALA A 232 -4.09 3.82 -32.71
CA ALA A 232 -4.43 2.43 -32.93
C ALA A 232 -5.93 2.19 -32.64
N ASP A 233 -6.49 1.17 -33.26
CA ASP A 233 -7.92 0.85 -33.18
C ASP A 233 -8.22 0.16 -31.84
N LEU A 234 -8.38 0.95 -30.78
CA LEU A 234 -8.73 0.48 -29.44
C LEU A 234 -10.17 0.82 -29.06
N PRO A 235 -10.85 -0.04 -28.28
CA PRO A 235 -12.11 0.30 -27.64
C PRO A 235 -11.97 1.54 -26.74
N ALA A 236 -13.03 2.33 -26.62
CA ALA A 236 -13.04 3.50 -25.73
C ALA A 236 -12.79 3.12 -24.26
N HIS A 237 -13.31 1.97 -23.84
CA HIS A 237 -13.11 1.39 -22.51
C HIS A 237 -12.61 -0.05 -22.66
N ILE A 238 -11.49 -0.37 -22.03
CA ILE A 238 -10.98 -1.74 -21.92
C ILE A 238 -11.23 -2.18 -20.46
N PRO A 239 -12.30 -2.94 -20.20
CA PRO A 239 -12.64 -3.33 -18.85
C PRO A 239 -11.53 -4.21 -18.26
N ILE A 240 -11.16 -3.94 -17.01
CA ILE A 240 -10.20 -4.78 -16.26
C ILE A 240 -10.90 -6.06 -15.75
N GLY A 241 -12.23 -6.15 -15.89
CA GLY A 241 -13.02 -7.29 -15.43
C GLY A 241 -13.24 -7.33 -13.92
N LEU A 242 -12.97 -6.20 -13.22
CA LEU A 242 -13.25 -6.02 -11.79
C LEU A 242 -14.60 -5.33 -11.53
N ASP A 243 -15.22 -4.78 -12.57
CA ASP A 243 -16.55 -4.19 -12.49
C ASP A 243 -17.59 -5.32 -12.49
N VAL A 244 -17.93 -5.79 -11.30
CA VAL A 244 -19.14 -6.60 -11.11
C VAL A 244 -20.32 -5.64 -11.17
N ALA A 245 -21.08 -5.73 -12.26
CA ALA A 245 -22.30 -4.97 -12.59
C ALA A 245 -22.10 -3.71 -13.45
N ASP A 246 -22.29 -3.89 -14.76
CA ASP A 246 -23.23 -3.04 -15.51
C ASP A 246 -23.96 -3.81 -16.62
N GLU A 247 -24.31 -5.08 -16.36
CA GLU A 247 -25.17 -5.90 -17.23
C GLU A 247 -26.66 -5.84 -16.83
N MET A 248 -27.09 -4.82 -16.07
CA MET A 248 -28.50 -4.68 -15.65
C MET A 248 -29.19 -3.42 -16.17
N ASN A 249 -28.89 -3.00 -17.40
CA ASN A 249 -29.79 -2.07 -18.11
C ASN A 249 -30.14 -2.51 -19.52
N GLY A 250 -30.44 -3.81 -19.67
CA GLY A 250 -31.17 -4.37 -20.79
C GLY A 250 -32.40 -5.09 -20.25
N ASP A 251 -33.57 -4.59 -20.66
CA ASP A 251 -34.89 -5.24 -20.55
C ASP A 251 -35.67 -5.13 -19.22
N ALA A 252 -36.44 -4.04 -19.10
CA ALA A 252 -37.72 -4.03 -18.40
C ALA A 252 -38.75 -3.18 -19.17
N VAL A 253 -39.23 -3.76 -20.28
CA VAL A 253 -40.65 -3.95 -20.62
C VAL A 253 -41.56 -2.70 -20.65
N MET A 254 -41.86 -2.32 -21.91
CA MET A 254 -43.16 -1.80 -22.32
C MET A 254 -44.29 -2.70 -21.80
N THR A 255 -45.15 -2.16 -20.94
CA THR A 255 -46.61 -2.40 -20.91
C THR A 255 -47.27 -1.23 -20.19
#